data_AF-A0A8B6GDX3-F1
#
_entry.id   AF-A0A8B6GDX3-F1
#
_cell.length_a   1.000
_cell.length_b   1.000
_cell.length_c   1.000
_cell.angle_alpha   90.00
_cell.angle_beta   90.00
_cell.angle_gamma   90.00
#
_symmetry.space_group_name_H-M   'P 1'
#
loop_
_entity.id
_entity.type
_entity.pdbx_description
1 polymer ?
#
loop_
_entity_poly.entity_id
_entity_poly.type
_entity_poly.pdbx_seq_one_letter_code
_entity_poly.pdbx_strand_id
1 'polypeptide(L)'
;MVRPAAEWNMQTQYGTQPPKIKSRQLNRNDELLAFRKKRYLDYKTSESKRTGPGEKGKAVILEGEEKALGEKLYKKEAFNIIASDKISLQRSVPDVRDPGCKNIKYPKELPTASVIIIFHNEAWSPLLRTAHSVVNRSPPEYLYEVILLDDFSDR
;
A
#
# COMPACT_ATOMS: atom_id res chain seq x y z
N MET A 1 -0.74 0.19 49.38
CA MET A 1 0.72 -0.02 49.29
C MET A 1 1.14 0.41 47.89
N VAL A 2 1.56 1.68 47.75
CA VAL A 2 1.85 2.34 46.46
C VAL A 2 3.31 2.03 46.12
N ARG A 3 3.57 1.43 44.96
CA ARG A 3 4.94 1.21 44.47
C ARG A 3 5.58 2.56 44.10
N PRO A 4 6.86 2.81 44.43
CA PRO A 4 7.48 4.09 44.12
C PRO A 4 7.71 4.23 42.61
N ALA A 5 7.58 5.46 42.13
CA ALA A 5 7.92 5.83 40.76
C ALA A 5 9.41 5.58 40.53
N ALA A 6 9.73 4.77 39.51
CA ALA A 6 11.10 4.57 39.07
C ALA A 6 11.63 5.89 38.47
N GLU A 7 12.69 6.42 39.08
CA GLU A 7 13.49 7.52 38.54
C GLU A 7 14.14 7.06 37.23
N TRP A 8 13.67 7.59 36.10
CA TRP A 8 14.29 7.36 34.80
C TRP A 8 15.54 8.23 34.70
N ASN A 9 16.70 7.65 35.04
CA ASN A 9 17.99 8.29 34.87
C ASN A 9 18.36 8.29 33.37
N MET A 10 18.25 9.44 32.72
CA MET A 10 18.30 9.63 31.25
C MET A 10 19.72 9.51 30.64
N GLN A 11 20.66 8.78 31.25
CA GLN A 11 22.08 8.86 30.90
C GLN A 11 22.87 7.54 30.77
N THR A 12 22.26 6.35 30.87
CA THR A 12 23.05 5.09 30.89
C THR A 12 22.77 4.04 29.80
N GLN A 13 22.06 4.32 28.70
CA GLN A 13 21.88 3.32 27.61
C GLN A 13 22.06 3.81 26.16
N TYR A 14 22.76 4.92 25.91
CA TYR A 14 23.11 5.34 24.53
C TYR A 14 24.58 5.04 24.16
N GLY A 15 25.12 3.92 24.66
CA GLY A 15 26.51 3.52 24.43
C GLY A 15 26.73 2.44 23.35
N THR A 16 25.67 1.77 22.90
CA THR A 16 25.78 0.76 21.84
C THR A 16 25.27 1.33 20.54
N GLN A 17 26.18 1.50 19.57
CA GLN A 17 25.80 1.73 18.17
C GLN A 17 24.67 0.76 17.82
N PRO A 18 23.55 1.24 17.21
CA PRO A 18 22.50 0.35 16.78
C PRO A 18 23.14 -0.77 15.94
N PRO A 19 22.72 -2.04 16.12
CA PRO A 19 23.30 -3.14 15.37
C PRO A 19 23.26 -2.75 13.90
N LYS A 20 24.42 -2.80 13.23
CA LYS A 20 24.50 -2.60 11.79
C LYS A 20 23.73 -3.75 11.16
N ILE A 21 22.43 -3.57 10.97
CA ILE A 21 21.63 -4.43 10.12
C ILE A 21 22.33 -4.33 8.77
N LYS A 22 23.00 -5.41 8.36
CA LYS A 22 23.47 -5.52 6.98
C LYS A 22 22.20 -5.38 6.16
N SER A 23 21.99 -4.22 5.54
CA SER A 23 20.88 -4.06 4.62
C SER A 23 21.02 -5.19 3.63
N ARG A 24 20.05 -6.11 3.63
CA ARG A 24 19.99 -7.13 2.60
C ARG A 24 19.78 -6.34 1.33
N GLN A 25 20.86 -6.08 0.60
CA GLN A 25 20.79 -5.33 -0.64
C GLN A 25 19.81 -6.11 -1.52
N LEU A 26 18.63 -5.53 -1.74
CA LEU A 26 17.67 -6.12 -2.65
C LEU A 26 18.38 -6.26 -4.00
N ASN A 27 18.41 -7.48 -4.50
CA ASN A 27 19.24 -7.82 -5.65
C ASN A 27 18.79 -6.99 -6.86
N ARG A 28 19.56 -5.95 -7.21
CA ARG A 28 19.26 -5.05 -8.33
C ARG A 28 19.79 -5.62 -9.64
N ASN A 29 19.46 -6.88 -9.90
CA ASN A 29 19.78 -7.50 -11.19
C ASN A 29 19.01 -6.77 -12.30
N ASP A 30 19.68 -6.52 -13.43
CA ASP A 30 19.08 -5.87 -14.60
C ASP A 30 17.84 -6.62 -15.10
N GLU A 31 17.82 -7.95 -14.97
CA GLU A 31 16.66 -8.80 -15.27
C GLU A 31 15.44 -8.48 -14.39
N LEU A 32 15.64 -8.24 -13.09
CA LEU A 32 14.56 -7.90 -12.17
C LEU A 32 13.99 -6.51 -12.52
N LEU A 33 14.86 -5.55 -12.83
CA LEU A 33 14.42 -4.22 -13.25
C LEU A 33 13.65 -4.30 -14.58
N ALA A 34 14.11 -5.10 -15.53
CA ALA A 34 13.41 -5.35 -16.80
C ALA A 34 12.03 -5.97 -16.57
N PHE A 35 11.92 -6.97 -15.69
CA PHE A 35 10.62 -7.55 -15.31
C PHE A 35 9.68 -6.52 -14.68
N ARG A 36 10.19 -5.70 -13.74
CA ARG A 36 9.39 -4.64 -13.08
C ARG A 36 8.93 -3.58 -14.09
N LYS A 37 9.79 -3.19 -15.04
CA LYS A 37 9.46 -2.31 -16.17
C LYS A 37 8.36 -2.88 -17.04
N LYS A 38 8.49 -4.15 -17.46
CA LYS A 38 7.46 -4.83 -18.25
C LYS A 38 6.10 -4.78 -17.55
N ARG A 39 6.04 -5.22 -16.28
CA ARG A 39 4.81 -5.19 -15.48
C ARG A 39 4.21 -3.78 -15.37
N TYR A 40 5.04 -2.76 -15.11
CA TYR A 40 4.59 -1.36 -15.02
C TYR A 40 3.99 -0.85 -16.34
N LEU A 41 4.63 -1.14 -17.47
CA LEU A 41 4.16 -0.77 -18.81
C LEU A 41 2.86 -1.52 -19.18
N ASP A 42 2.80 -2.82 -18.91
CA ASP A 42 1.60 -3.65 -19.12
C ASP A 42 0.42 -3.11 -18.31
N TYR A 43 0.66 -2.70 -17.06
CA TYR A 43 -0.38 -2.07 -16.24
C TYR A 43 -0.84 -0.73 -16.81
N LYS A 44 0.11 0.18 -17.12
CA LYS A 44 -0.21 1.51 -17.68
C LYS A 44 -1.02 1.45 -18.98
N THR A 45 -0.74 0.47 -19.83
CA THR A 45 -1.42 0.30 -21.12
C THR A 45 -2.79 -0.37 -21.00
N SER A 46 -2.99 -1.19 -19.96
CA SER A 46 -4.25 -1.92 -19.74
C SER A 46 -5.21 -1.22 -18.78
N GLU A 47 -4.74 -0.32 -17.90
CA GLU A 47 -5.52 0.31 -16.83
C GLU A 47 -6.84 0.91 -17.33
N SER A 48 -6.81 1.72 -18.39
CA SER A 48 -8.02 2.40 -18.91
C SER A 48 -9.06 1.46 -19.53
N LYS A 49 -8.63 0.25 -19.92
CA LYS A 49 -9.44 -0.78 -20.59
C LYS A 49 -10.11 -1.74 -19.60
N ARG A 50 -9.73 -1.71 -18.32
CA ARG A 50 -10.28 -2.61 -17.31
C ARG A 50 -11.77 -2.35 -17.09
N THR A 51 -12.50 -3.44 -16.84
CA THR A 51 -13.94 -3.48 -16.57
C THR A 51 -14.21 -4.41 -15.40
N GLY A 52 -15.31 -4.18 -14.69
CA GLY A 52 -15.68 -4.92 -13.49
C GLY A 52 -16.09 -4.00 -12.32
N PRO A 53 -16.43 -4.60 -11.17
CA PRO A 53 -16.85 -3.85 -9.98
C PRO A 53 -15.75 -2.90 -9.50
N GLY A 54 -16.12 -1.64 -9.22
CA GLY A 54 -15.20 -0.64 -8.65
C GLY A 54 -14.16 -0.05 -9.62
N GLU A 55 -14.13 -0.51 -10.86
CA GLU A 55 -13.26 0.01 -11.92
C GLU A 55 -13.64 1.45 -12.26
N LYS A 56 -12.63 2.29 -12.55
CA LYS A 56 -12.78 3.72 -12.77
C LYS A 56 -13.46 4.45 -11.62
N GLY A 57 -13.35 3.91 -10.40
CA GLY A 57 -13.96 4.48 -9.20
C GLY A 57 -15.48 4.39 -9.15
N LYS A 58 -16.10 3.57 -10.01
CA LYS A 58 -17.56 3.38 -10.00
C LYS A 58 -18.03 2.72 -8.70
N ALA A 59 -19.23 3.07 -8.24
CA ALA A 59 -19.83 2.45 -7.07
C ALA A 59 -20.04 0.95 -7.29
N VAL A 60 -19.85 0.15 -6.23
CA VAL A 60 -20.25 -1.26 -6.19
C VAL A 60 -21.54 -1.33 -5.40
N ILE A 61 -22.61 -1.78 -6.07
CA ILE A 61 -23.93 -1.94 -5.46
C ILE A 61 -24.09 -3.42 -5.09
N LEU A 62 -24.39 -3.67 -3.81
CA LEU A 62 -24.69 -5.01 -3.30
C LEU A 62 -26.21 -5.20 -3.24
N GLU A 63 -26.67 -6.41 -3.53
CA GLU A 63 -28.09 -6.76 -3.55
C GLU A 63 -28.35 -8.04 -2.72
N GLY A 64 -29.61 -8.25 -2.31
CA GLY A 64 -30.05 -9.44 -1.60
C GLY A 64 -29.25 -9.76 -0.33
N GLU A 65 -28.82 -11.01 -0.19
CA GLU A 65 -28.08 -11.51 0.96
C GLU A 65 -26.72 -10.82 1.13
N GLU A 66 -26.04 -10.47 0.04
CA GLU A 66 -24.73 -9.79 0.09
C GLU A 66 -24.85 -8.39 0.67
N LYS A 67 -25.96 -7.70 0.39
CA LYS A 67 -26.24 -6.39 0.99
C LYS A 67 -26.43 -6.52 2.50
N ALA A 68 -27.25 -7.48 2.93
CA ALA A 68 -27.50 -7.72 4.36
C ALA A 68 -26.21 -8.12 5.10
N LEU A 69 -25.38 -8.98 4.49
CA LEU A 69 -24.08 -9.37 5.04
C LEU A 69 -23.10 -8.19 5.08
N GLY A 70 -23.05 -7.39 4.02
CA GLY A 70 -22.23 -6.18 3.93
C GLY A 70 -22.59 -5.18 5.02
N GLU A 71 -23.89 -4.91 5.25
CA GLU A 71 -24.36 -4.02 6.31
C GLU A 71 -24.03 -4.55 7.72
N LYS A 72 -24.11 -5.87 7.93
CA LYS A 72 -23.72 -6.51 9.19
C LYS A 72 -22.21 -6.35 9.46
N LEU A 73 -21.38 -6.63 8.46
CA LEU A 73 -19.93 -6.53 8.57
C LEU A 73 -19.46 -5.07 8.66
N TYR A 74 -20.14 -4.16 7.97
CA TYR A 74 -19.84 -2.72 8.03
C TYR A 74 -19.87 -2.18 9.47
N LYS A 75 -20.81 -2.65 10.29
CA LYS A 75 -20.91 -2.25 11.71
C LYS A 75 -19.71 -2.71 12.55
N LYS A 76 -19.05 -3.79 12.15
CA LYS A 76 -17.88 -4.35 12.86
C LYS A 76 -16.57 -3.74 12.36
N GLU A 77 -16.47 -3.53 11.06
CA GLU A 77 -15.21 -3.22 10.35
C GLU A 77 -15.12 -1.75 9.93
N ALA A 78 -16.16 -0.95 10.19
CA ALA A 78 -16.33 0.43 9.71
C ALA A 78 -16.23 0.60 8.18
N PHE A 79 -16.30 -0.51 7.44
CA PHE A 79 -16.07 -0.58 6.00
C PHE A 79 -16.73 -1.82 5.39
N ASN A 80 -17.13 -1.72 4.12
CA ASN A 80 -17.84 -2.79 3.43
C ASN A 80 -16.84 -3.78 2.79
N ILE A 81 -16.42 -4.78 3.58
CA ILE A 81 -15.51 -5.84 3.14
C ILE A 81 -16.07 -6.59 1.93
N ILE A 82 -17.37 -6.92 1.90
CA ILE A 82 -18.00 -7.65 0.80
C ILE A 82 -17.87 -6.90 -0.52
N ALA A 83 -18.13 -5.59 -0.50
CA ALA A 83 -17.94 -4.75 -1.68
C ALA A 83 -16.45 -4.69 -2.07
N SER A 84 -15.55 -4.54 -1.11
CA SER A 84 -14.11 -4.48 -1.38
C SER A 84 -13.54 -5.75 -1.98
N ASP A 85 -13.94 -6.91 -1.48
CA ASP A 85 -13.45 -8.21 -1.96
C ASP A 85 -13.85 -8.46 -3.43
N LYS A 86 -14.98 -7.88 -3.86
CA LYS A 86 -15.40 -7.89 -5.27
C LYS A 86 -14.60 -6.95 -6.17
N ILE A 87 -13.97 -5.93 -5.60
CA ILE A 87 -13.17 -4.97 -6.37
C ILE A 87 -11.80 -5.59 -6.64
N SER A 88 -11.31 -5.49 -7.88
CA SER A 88 -9.98 -5.98 -8.23
C SER A 88 -8.87 -5.29 -7.43
N LEU A 89 -7.87 -6.05 -6.96
CA LEU A 89 -6.64 -5.48 -6.36
C LEU A 89 -5.92 -4.52 -7.30
N GLN A 90 -6.10 -4.72 -8.61
CA GLN A 90 -5.47 -3.93 -9.68
C GLN A 90 -6.45 -2.97 -10.36
N ARG A 91 -7.54 -2.58 -9.70
CA ARG A 91 -8.55 -1.69 -10.27
C ARG A 91 -7.96 -0.43 -10.88
N SER A 92 -8.55 0.01 -11.98
CA SER A 92 -8.36 1.32 -12.57
C SER A 92 -8.99 2.40 -11.70
N VAL A 93 -8.34 3.55 -11.66
CA VAL A 93 -8.77 4.74 -10.91
C VAL A 93 -8.82 5.91 -11.89
N PRO A 94 -9.87 6.75 -11.86
CA PRO A 94 -9.95 7.88 -12.77
C PRO A 94 -8.90 8.92 -12.39
N ASP A 95 -8.32 9.57 -13.39
CA ASP A 95 -7.42 10.70 -13.17
C ASP A 95 -8.24 11.97 -12.91
N VAL A 96 -8.39 12.32 -11.63
CA VAL A 96 -9.13 13.51 -11.18
C VAL A 96 -8.23 14.73 -10.93
N ARG A 97 -6.95 14.65 -11.30
CA ARG A 97 -6.00 15.75 -11.13
C ARG A 97 -6.34 16.91 -12.07
N ASP A 98 -5.97 18.12 -11.67
CA ASP A 98 -6.06 19.29 -12.54
C ASP A 98 -5.29 19.06 -13.85
N PRO A 99 -5.82 19.46 -15.03
CA PRO A 99 -5.13 19.29 -16.30
C PRO A 99 -3.71 19.88 -16.32
N GLY A 100 -3.45 20.96 -15.57
CA GLY A 100 -2.14 21.57 -15.39
C GLY A 100 -1.11 20.63 -14.76
N CYS A 101 -1.53 19.68 -13.91
CA CYS A 101 -0.63 18.69 -13.31
C CYS A 101 0.06 17.80 -14.35
N LYS A 102 -0.54 17.62 -15.53
CA LYS A 102 0.03 16.80 -16.62
C LYS A 102 1.21 17.48 -17.31
N ASN A 103 1.32 18.81 -17.17
CA ASN A 103 2.34 19.62 -17.81
C ASN A 103 3.56 19.90 -16.90
N ILE A 104 3.51 19.47 -15.63
CA ILE A 104 4.63 19.62 -14.69
C ILE A 104 5.79 18.73 -15.15
N LYS A 105 6.97 19.34 -15.30
CA LYS A 105 8.21 18.64 -15.64
C LYS A 105 9.05 18.44 -14.38
N TYR A 106 9.50 17.21 -14.18
CA TYR A 106 10.40 16.84 -13.09
C TYR A 106 11.81 16.58 -13.65
N PRO A 107 12.86 16.71 -12.83
CA PRO A 107 14.20 16.24 -13.19
C PRO A 107 14.17 14.76 -13.60
N LYS A 108 15.09 14.36 -14.51
CA LYS A 108 15.21 12.97 -14.95
C LYS A 108 15.75 12.04 -13.85
N GLU A 109 16.51 12.61 -12.92
CA GLU A 109 17.13 11.87 -11.82
C GLU A 109 16.39 12.23 -10.55
N LEU A 110 15.62 11.27 -10.04
CA LEU A 110 14.93 11.37 -8.76
C LEU A 110 15.52 10.33 -7.81
N PRO A 111 15.56 10.62 -6.49
CA PRO A 111 15.97 9.63 -5.51
C PRO A 111 15.00 8.45 -5.49
N THR A 112 15.53 7.27 -5.16
CA THR A 112 14.69 6.11 -4.89
C THR A 112 13.95 6.28 -3.56
N ALA A 113 12.75 5.72 -3.44
CA ALA A 113 11.93 5.74 -2.24
C ALA A 113 11.58 4.32 -1.79
N SER A 114 11.62 4.08 -0.48
CA SER A 114 11.03 2.91 0.18
C SER A 114 9.64 3.29 0.69
N VAL A 115 8.64 2.46 0.41
CA VAL A 115 7.26 2.68 0.87
C VAL A 115 7.00 1.74 2.03
N ILE A 116 6.73 2.30 3.22
CA ILE A 116 6.39 1.54 4.42
C ILE A 116 4.88 1.67 4.65
N ILE A 117 4.19 0.55 4.69
CA ILE A 117 2.75 0.46 4.97
C ILE A 117 2.61 -0.23 6.32
N ILE A 118 2.23 0.54 7.33
CA ILE A 118 1.96 0.02 8.68
C ILE A 118 0.50 -0.41 8.71
N PHE A 119 0.22 -1.60 9.25
CA PHE A 119 -1.14 -2.11 9.39
C PHE A 119 -1.34 -2.78 10.74
N HIS A 120 -2.55 -2.69 11.26
CA HIS A 120 -3.02 -3.41 12.45
C HIS A 120 -4.45 -3.86 12.17
N ASN A 121 -4.69 -5.18 12.13
CA ASN A 121 -6.01 -5.77 11.91
C ASN A 121 -6.74 -5.32 10.62
N GLU A 122 -6.00 -4.78 9.65
CA GLU A 122 -6.54 -4.30 8.38
C GLU A 122 -7.11 -5.46 7.55
N ALA A 123 -8.20 -5.20 6.83
CA ALA A 123 -8.75 -6.21 5.93
C ALA A 123 -7.77 -6.50 4.77
N TRP A 124 -7.69 -7.77 4.35
CA TRP A 124 -6.75 -8.20 3.31
C TRP A 124 -6.94 -7.46 1.98
N SER A 125 -8.19 -7.25 1.55
CA SER A 125 -8.46 -6.63 0.25
C SER A 125 -8.01 -5.17 0.15
N PRO A 126 -8.31 -4.24 1.08
CA PRO A 126 -7.76 -2.89 1.04
C PRO A 126 -6.23 -2.83 1.25
N LEU A 127 -5.67 -3.65 2.14
CA LEU A 127 -4.22 -3.71 2.36
C LEU A 127 -3.47 -4.10 1.09
N LEU A 128 -3.84 -5.23 0.48
CA LEU A 128 -3.21 -5.70 -0.75
C LEU A 128 -3.46 -4.76 -1.93
N ARG A 129 -4.65 -4.14 -2.01
CA ARG A 129 -4.95 -3.16 -3.06
C ARG A 129 -4.07 -1.92 -2.95
N THR A 130 -3.72 -1.52 -1.73
CA THR A 130 -2.75 -0.44 -1.47
C THR A 130 -1.36 -0.83 -1.96
N ALA A 131 -0.87 -2.00 -1.56
CA ALA A 131 0.43 -2.52 -2.02
C ALA A 131 0.49 -2.65 -3.56
N HIS A 132 -0.55 -3.22 -4.18
CA HIS A 132 -0.65 -3.32 -5.64
C HIS A 132 -0.66 -1.95 -6.31
N SER A 133 -1.36 -0.95 -5.74
CA SER A 133 -1.39 0.40 -6.28
C SER A 133 -0.01 1.04 -6.29
N VAL A 134 0.73 0.95 -5.18
CA VAL A 134 2.11 1.43 -5.07
C VAL A 134 2.98 0.79 -6.15
N VAL A 135 2.92 -0.53 -6.25
CA VAL A 135 3.74 -1.31 -7.19
C VAL A 135 3.36 -1.03 -8.65
N ASN A 136 2.09 -0.84 -8.97
CA ASN A 136 1.59 -0.65 -10.33
C ASN A 136 1.69 0.80 -10.84
N ARG A 137 1.69 1.80 -9.94
CA ARG A 137 1.66 3.22 -10.34
C ARG A 137 2.97 3.97 -10.10
N SER A 138 3.92 3.38 -9.37
CA SER A 138 5.26 3.96 -9.17
C SER A 138 6.23 3.47 -10.25
N PRO A 139 6.99 4.38 -10.89
CA PRO A 139 8.05 3.97 -11.82
C PRO A 139 9.07 3.03 -11.16
N PRO A 140 9.40 1.88 -11.77
CA PRO A 140 10.28 0.86 -11.18
C PRO A 140 11.68 1.34 -10.81
N GLU A 141 12.17 2.40 -11.45
CA GLU A 141 13.48 2.98 -11.23
C GLU A 141 13.55 3.70 -9.88
N TYR A 142 12.42 4.22 -9.41
CA TYR A 142 12.34 5.00 -8.18
C TYR A 142 11.78 4.20 -7.00
N LEU A 143 11.01 3.13 -7.24
CA LEU A 143 10.49 2.30 -6.15
C LEU A 143 11.56 1.31 -5.68
N TYR A 144 12.19 1.56 -4.54
CA TYR A 144 13.20 0.66 -3.98
C TYR A 144 12.54 -0.62 -3.46
N GLU A 145 11.65 -0.48 -2.48
CA GLU A 145 10.96 -1.58 -1.81
C GLU A 145 9.58 -1.15 -1.29
N VAL A 146 8.74 -2.14 -0.99
CA VAL A 146 7.49 -1.96 -0.26
C VAL A 146 7.56 -2.85 0.98
N ILE A 147 7.53 -2.24 2.16
CA ILE A 147 7.60 -2.93 3.44
C ILE A 147 6.20 -2.90 4.05
N LEU A 148 5.63 -4.08 4.31
CA LEU A 148 4.42 -4.22 5.12
C LEU A 148 4.85 -4.45 6.56
N LEU A 149 4.53 -3.51 7.45
CA LEU A 149 4.87 -3.58 8.87
C LEU A 149 3.60 -3.89 9.67
N ASP A 150 3.58 -5.06 10.30
CA ASP A 150 2.52 -5.48 11.19
C ASP A 150 2.73 -4.86 12.58
N ASP A 151 1.80 -4.02 13.02
CA ASP A 151 1.76 -3.44 14.35
C ASP A 151 0.96 -4.33 15.30
N PHE A 152 1.44 -5.56 15.51
CA PHE A 152 0.87 -6.53 16.45
C PHE A 152 -0.62 -6.81 16.22
N SER A 153 -0.99 -7.18 14.99
CA SER A 153 -2.34 -7.66 14.70
C SER A 153 -2.69 -8.89 15.56
N ASP A 154 -3.91 -8.93 16.11
CA ASP A 154 -4.40 -9.95 17.06
C ASP A 154 -5.58 -10.77 16.50
N ARG A 155 -5.89 -10.57 15.22
CA ARG A 155 -7.03 -11.15 14.53
C ARG A 155 -6.80 -12.54 13.95
#